data_AF-A0A9P6JWY6-F1
#
_entry.id   AF-A0A9P6JWY6-F1
#
_cell.length_a   1.000
_cell.length_b   1.000
_cell.length_c   1.000
_cell.angle_alpha   90.00
_cell.angle_beta   90.00
_cell.angle_gamma   90.00
#
_symmetry.space_group_name_H-M   'P 1'
#
loop_
_entity.id
_entity.type
_entity.pdbx_description
1 polymer ?
#
loop_
_entity_poly.entity_id
_entity_poly.type
_entity_poly.pdbx_seq_one_letter_code
_entity_poly.pdbx_strand_id
1 'polypeptide(L)'
;MTEDALKRIRQDVQSKPWFLVYDNINFASPKSDQRIDNADAFESGTAATVVMTDDYITSDNIRPSYRRLCVQDLIPNEDSFAHIQAVSEKTLIDVLVRSCKTYQASRRSTPARCLLAQVKTITHPLPSMHIDQASIVGNLEVLITVMEKTLRLRPEWFAEHKIVIAGDQLTVSRISTAMIYKAVDVSPYHRLQYALPMLQLFHLQMTFS
;
A
#
# COMPACT_ATOMS: atom_id res chain seq x y z
N MET A 1 -10.60 -12.89 -15.08
CA MET A 1 -11.56 -12.56 -14.01
C MET A 1 -12.97 -12.65 -14.57
N THR A 2 -13.92 -13.27 -13.88
CA THR A 2 -15.30 -13.45 -14.38
C THR A 2 -16.14 -12.18 -14.15
N GLU A 3 -17.14 -11.93 -15.01
CA GLU A 3 -18.03 -10.76 -14.86
C GLU A 3 -18.77 -10.76 -13.51
N ASP A 4 -19.17 -11.94 -13.03
CA ASP A 4 -19.82 -12.11 -11.73
C ASP A 4 -18.92 -11.72 -10.56
N ALA A 5 -17.62 -12.01 -10.64
CA ALA A 5 -16.67 -11.62 -9.61
C ALA A 5 -16.54 -10.09 -9.55
N LEU A 6 -16.46 -9.42 -10.71
CA LEU A 6 -16.39 -7.96 -10.74
C LEU A 6 -17.65 -7.31 -10.18
N LYS A 7 -18.83 -7.88 -10.48
CA LYS A 7 -20.10 -7.38 -9.98
C LYS A 7 -20.16 -7.47 -8.45
N ARG A 8 -19.69 -8.57 -7.86
CA ARG A 8 -19.60 -8.72 -6.40
C ARG A 8 -18.66 -7.70 -5.79
N ILE A 9 -17.46 -7.54 -6.35
CA ILE A 9 -16.49 -6.54 -5.88
C ILE A 9 -17.11 -5.15 -5.87
N ARG A 10 -17.82 -4.76 -6.95
CA ARG A 10 -18.51 -3.46 -7.05
C ARG A 10 -19.58 -3.26 -5.97
N GLN A 11 -20.28 -4.32 -5.56
CA GLN A 11 -21.26 -4.27 -4.48
C GLN A 11 -20.57 -4.14 -3.11
N ASP A 12 -19.49 -4.90 -2.90
CA ASP A 12 -18.76 -4.88 -1.63
C ASP A 12 -18.07 -3.53 -1.39
N VAL A 13 -17.40 -2.96 -2.39
CA VAL A 13 -16.70 -1.65 -2.23
C VAL A 13 -17.62 -0.47 -1.98
N GLN A 14 -18.92 -0.61 -2.26
CA GLN A 14 -19.93 0.42 -1.96
C GLN A 14 -20.50 0.28 -0.55
N SER A 15 -20.41 -0.90 0.06
CA SER A 15 -21.05 -1.22 1.35
C SER A 15 -20.06 -1.34 2.51
N LYS A 16 -18.81 -1.70 2.24
CA LYS A 16 -17.77 -1.95 3.25
C LYS A 16 -16.57 -1.03 3.02
N PRO A 17 -15.80 -0.71 4.07
CA PRO A 17 -14.56 0.01 3.91
C PRO A 17 -13.49 -0.90 3.29
N TRP A 18 -12.59 -0.30 2.54
CA TRP A 18 -11.55 -1.01 1.81
C TRP A 18 -10.37 -0.08 1.53
N PHE A 19 -9.24 -0.68 1.19
CA PHE A 19 -8.08 0.03 0.69
C PHE A 19 -7.57 -0.58 -0.61
N LEU A 20 -6.89 0.25 -1.40
CA LEU A 20 -6.31 -0.15 -2.68
C LEU A 20 -4.84 -0.44 -2.49
N VAL A 21 -4.40 -1.60 -2.96
CA VAL A 21 -2.99 -1.94 -3.09
C VAL A 21 -2.68 -2.11 -4.57
N TYR A 22 -1.62 -1.49 -5.08
CA TYR A 22 -1.16 -1.79 -6.44
C TYR A 22 0.36 -1.68 -6.56
N ASP A 23 0.89 -2.45 -7.51
CA ASP A 23 2.32 -2.48 -7.81
C ASP A 23 2.54 -2.77 -9.31
N ASN A 24 3.75 -2.51 -9.78
CA ASN A 24 4.19 -2.84 -11.12
C ASN A 24 4.33 -4.35 -11.29
N ILE A 25 3.90 -4.83 -12.45
CA ILE A 25 4.17 -6.17 -12.95
C ILE A 25 4.94 -6.02 -14.26
N ASN A 26 6.06 -6.72 -14.35
CA ASN A 26 6.87 -6.74 -15.56
C ASN A 26 6.78 -8.13 -16.18
N PHE A 27 6.35 -8.19 -17.45
CA PHE A 27 6.33 -9.40 -18.24
C PHE A 27 7.51 -9.39 -19.20
N ALA A 28 8.50 -10.24 -18.92
CA ALA A 28 9.54 -10.55 -19.88
C ALA A 28 9.00 -11.61 -20.84
N SER A 29 8.95 -11.31 -22.14
CA SER A 29 8.70 -12.30 -23.19
C SER A 29 10.03 -12.68 -23.83
N PRO A 30 10.77 -13.67 -23.28
CA PRO A 30 12.03 -14.10 -23.86
C PRO A 30 11.76 -14.74 -25.23
N LYS A 31 12.31 -14.18 -26.30
CA LYS A 31 12.31 -14.83 -27.61
C LYS A 31 13.61 -15.64 -27.73
N SER A 32 13.49 -16.91 -28.11
CA SER A 32 14.60 -17.88 -28.13
C SER A 32 15.70 -17.61 -29.17
N ASP A 33 15.56 -16.58 -30.02
CA ASP A 33 16.47 -16.31 -31.12
C ASP A 33 16.72 -14.78 -31.23
N GLN A 34 17.79 -14.31 -30.57
CA GLN A 34 18.21 -12.92 -30.59
C GLN A 34 18.91 -12.61 -31.93
N ARG A 35 18.18 -11.97 -32.84
CA ARG A 35 18.75 -11.30 -34.02
C ARG A 35 18.77 -9.79 -33.79
N ILE A 36 19.71 -9.09 -34.40
CA ILE A 36 19.98 -7.63 -34.26
C ILE A 36 18.72 -6.76 -34.50
N ASP A 37 17.73 -7.31 -35.20
CA ASP A 37 16.46 -6.71 -35.60
C ASP A 37 15.26 -7.14 -34.72
N ASN A 38 15.45 -7.97 -33.69
CA ASN A 38 14.37 -8.56 -32.90
C ASN A 38 14.71 -8.50 -31.39
N ALA A 39 14.59 -7.31 -30.82
CA ALA A 39 14.84 -7.07 -29.40
C ALA A 39 13.78 -7.73 -28.50
N ASP A 40 14.20 -8.14 -27.30
CA ASP A 40 13.32 -8.65 -26.25
C ASP A 40 12.22 -7.63 -25.93
N ALA A 41 10.96 -8.08 -25.93
CA ALA A 41 9.83 -7.24 -25.57
C ALA A 41 9.62 -7.32 -24.05
N PHE A 42 9.77 -6.18 -23.39
CA PHE A 42 9.43 -6.02 -21.98
C PHE A 42 8.12 -5.27 -21.89
N GLU A 43 7.05 -5.95 -21.47
CA GLU A 43 5.74 -5.33 -21.26
C GLU A 43 5.58 -5.00 -19.78
N SER A 44 5.45 -3.69 -19.49
CA SER A 44 5.16 -3.19 -18.15
C SER A 44 3.65 -3.04 -17.98
N GLY A 45 3.13 -3.50 -16.85
CA GLY A 45 1.74 -3.37 -16.47
C GLY A 45 1.58 -3.15 -14.97
N THR A 46 0.34 -2.96 -14.53
CA THR A 46 0.01 -2.73 -13.12
C THR A 46 -0.98 -3.79 -12.64
N ALA A 47 -0.71 -4.39 -11.48
CA ALA A 47 -1.68 -5.22 -10.74
C ALA A 47 -2.24 -4.41 -9.59
N ALA A 48 -3.56 -4.42 -9.44
CA ALA A 48 -4.24 -3.81 -8.31
C ALA A 48 -5.08 -4.85 -7.56
N THR A 49 -5.20 -4.67 -6.25
CA THR A 49 -5.98 -5.51 -5.35
C THR A 49 -6.76 -4.61 -4.40
N VAL A 50 -8.07 -4.87 -4.29
CA VAL A 50 -8.89 -4.29 -3.23
C VAL A 50 -8.80 -5.17 -2.01
N VAL A 51 -8.53 -4.57 -0.85
CA VAL A 51 -8.48 -5.25 0.43
C VAL A 51 -9.60 -4.73 1.32
N MET A 52 -10.51 -5.62 1.71
CA MET A 52 -11.62 -5.26 2.60
C MET A 52 -11.12 -5.13 4.03
N THR A 53 -11.68 -4.14 4.73
CA THR A 53 -11.44 -3.91 6.16
C THR A 53 -12.76 -3.69 6.87
N ASP A 54 -12.76 -3.78 8.20
CA ASP A 54 -13.90 -3.41 9.04
C ASP A 54 -13.78 -1.94 9.52
N ASP A 55 -12.60 -1.32 9.34
CA ASP A 55 -12.32 0.03 9.81
C ASP A 55 -12.66 1.09 8.76
N TYR A 56 -13.63 1.95 9.07
CA TYR A 56 -13.92 3.13 8.26
C TYR A 56 -12.88 4.23 8.51
N ILE A 57 -12.15 4.58 7.47
CA ILE A 57 -11.27 5.75 7.50
C ILE A 57 -12.09 6.96 7.03
N THR A 58 -12.73 7.65 7.98
CA THR A 58 -13.45 8.90 7.71
C THR A 58 -12.51 10.10 7.79
N SER A 59 -12.89 11.24 7.20
CA SER A 59 -12.14 12.49 7.33
C SER A 59 -11.95 12.93 8.79
N ASP A 60 -12.87 12.54 9.67
CA ASP A 60 -12.83 12.87 11.09
C ASP A 60 -11.87 11.98 11.88
N ASN A 61 -11.62 10.75 11.42
CA ASN A 61 -10.65 9.83 12.04
C ASN A 61 -9.20 10.23 11.77
N ILE A 62 -8.94 10.99 10.71
CA ILE A 62 -7.58 11.36 10.30
C ILE A 62 -7.17 12.69 10.94
N ARG A 63 -8.07 13.69 11.00
CA ARG A 63 -7.75 15.09 11.32
C ARG A 63 -7.33 15.47 12.77
N PRO A 64 -7.67 14.76 13.86
CA PRO A 64 -7.37 15.28 15.20
C PRO A 64 -5.93 15.04 15.67
N SER A 65 -5.25 13.96 15.24
CA SER A 65 -4.03 13.51 15.94
C SER A 65 -2.77 14.24 15.49
N TYR A 66 -2.56 14.45 14.19
CA TYR A 66 -1.31 15.04 13.70
C TYR A 66 -1.19 16.56 13.93
N ARG A 67 -2.30 17.26 14.15
CA ARG A 67 -2.23 18.68 14.56
C ARG A 67 -1.77 18.87 16.00
N ARG A 68 -1.71 17.79 16.79
CA ARG A 68 -1.29 17.78 18.20
C ARG A 68 0.05 17.06 18.44
N LEU A 69 0.64 16.46 17.39
CA LEU A 69 1.96 15.85 17.50
C LEU A 69 2.97 16.93 17.88
N CYS A 70 3.58 16.77 19.05
CA CYS A 70 4.68 17.58 19.52
C CYS A 70 5.98 16.76 19.49
N VAL A 71 7.13 17.44 19.59
CA VAL A 71 8.44 16.77 19.59
C VAL A 71 8.53 15.75 20.74
N GLN A 72 7.85 16.01 21.85
CA GLN A 72 7.80 15.12 23.00
C GLN A 72 7.10 13.79 22.68
N ASP A 73 6.14 13.75 21.75
CA ASP A 73 5.49 12.51 21.31
C ASP A 73 6.43 11.59 20.50
N LEU A 74 7.53 12.15 19.97
CA LEU A 74 8.57 11.40 19.27
C LEU A 74 9.59 10.80 20.24
N ILE A 75 9.63 11.28 21.49
CA ILE A 75 10.54 10.79 22.51
C ILE A 75 9.90 9.59 23.20
N PRO A 76 10.55 8.41 23.22
CA PRO A 76 10.02 7.25 23.92
C PRO A 76 9.79 7.57 25.40
N ASN A 77 8.58 7.32 25.89
CA ASN A 77 8.33 7.23 27.33
C ASN A 77 9.01 5.97 27.92
N GLU A 78 9.11 5.88 29.25
CA GLU A 78 9.79 4.77 29.93
C GLU A 78 9.30 3.39 29.47
N ASP A 79 7.99 3.20 29.36
CA ASP A 79 7.38 1.95 28.86
C ASP A 79 7.79 1.64 27.41
N SER A 80 7.82 2.66 26.55
CA SER A 80 8.23 2.51 25.15
C SER A 80 9.72 2.25 25.04
N PHE A 81 10.53 2.86 25.90
CA PHE A 81 11.95 2.64 25.96
C PHE A 81 12.27 1.20 26.36
N ALA A 82 11.62 0.67 27.40
CA ALA A 82 11.78 -0.73 27.82
C ALA A 82 11.40 -1.71 26.69
N HIS A 83 10.31 -1.42 25.96
CA HIS A 83 9.91 -2.24 24.81
C HIS A 83 10.91 -2.16 23.66
N ILE A 84 11.38 -0.95 23.29
CA ILE A 84 12.40 -0.74 22.26
C ILE A 84 13.66 -1.53 22.62
N GLN A 85 14.13 -1.44 23.87
CA GLN A 85 15.29 -2.18 24.34
C GLN A 85 15.11 -3.70 24.18
N ALA A 86 13.96 -4.23 24.60
CA ALA A 86 13.66 -5.66 24.45
C ALA A 86 13.65 -6.10 22.97
N VAL A 87 13.10 -5.27 22.07
CA VAL A 87 13.10 -5.52 20.61
C VAL A 87 14.52 -5.47 20.04
N SER A 88 15.33 -4.50 20.44
CA SER A 88 16.73 -4.37 20.02
C SER A 88 17.58 -5.57 20.47
N GLU A 89 17.48 -5.97 21.74
CA GLU A 89 18.17 -7.15 22.26
C GLU A 89 17.77 -8.42 21.48
N LYS A 90 16.47 -8.59 21.23
CA LYS A 90 15.95 -9.73 20.46
C LYS A 90 16.49 -9.74 19.04
N THR A 91 16.52 -8.58 18.38
CA THR A 91 17.03 -8.42 17.02
C THR A 91 18.51 -8.81 16.94
N LEU A 92 19.32 -8.34 17.88
CA LEU A 92 20.73 -8.71 17.97
C LEU A 92 20.91 -10.22 18.17
N ILE A 93 20.15 -10.83 19.09
CA ILE A 93 20.18 -12.28 19.31
C ILE A 93 19.78 -13.04 18.04
N ASP A 94 18.75 -12.60 17.32
CA ASP A 94 18.32 -13.26 16.09
C ASP A 94 19.36 -13.19 14.99
N VAL A 95 20.05 -12.05 14.84
CA VAL A 95 21.19 -11.93 13.91
C VAL A 95 22.30 -12.89 14.32
N LEU A 96 22.68 -12.92 15.60
CA LEU A 96 23.73 -13.81 16.11
C LEU A 96 23.39 -15.29 15.93
N VAL A 97 22.14 -15.69 16.19
CA VAL A 97 21.65 -17.07 15.99
C VAL A 97 21.67 -17.45 14.51
N ARG A 98 21.30 -16.53 13.62
CA ARG A 98 21.34 -16.76 12.16
C ARG A 98 22.77 -16.92 11.66
N SER A 99 23.69 -16.11 12.17
CA SER A 99 25.10 -16.11 11.74
C SER A 99 25.95 -17.19 12.40
N CYS A 100 25.60 -17.63 13.62
CA CYS A 100 26.46 -18.52 14.40
C CYS A 100 25.66 -19.49 15.29
N LYS A 101 25.83 -20.81 15.05
CA LYS A 101 25.08 -21.88 15.73
C LYS A 101 25.29 -21.91 17.25
N THR A 102 26.40 -21.36 17.76
CA THR A 102 26.73 -21.28 19.19
C THR A 102 25.66 -20.54 20.00
N TYR A 103 24.96 -19.58 19.39
CA TYR A 103 23.96 -18.77 20.07
C TYR A 103 22.56 -19.36 20.07
N GLN A 104 22.34 -20.57 19.53
CA GLN A 104 21.00 -21.18 19.47
C GLN A 104 20.32 -21.27 20.84
N ALA A 105 21.09 -21.52 21.91
CA ALA A 105 20.58 -21.56 23.28
C ALA A 105 20.15 -20.18 23.83
N SER A 106 20.62 -19.09 23.23
CA SER A 106 20.30 -17.72 23.64
C SER A 106 18.98 -17.20 23.06
N ARG A 107 18.23 -18.02 22.32
CA ARG A 107 16.98 -17.62 21.67
C ARG A 107 15.93 -17.25 22.72
N ARG A 108 15.43 -16.01 22.66
CA ARG A 108 14.39 -15.49 23.55
C ARG A 108 13.01 -15.50 22.89
N SER A 109 11.95 -15.27 23.67
CA SER A 109 10.61 -15.01 23.13
C SER A 109 10.56 -13.64 22.45
N THR A 110 9.71 -13.49 21.44
CA THR A 110 9.50 -12.20 20.76
C THR A 110 8.77 -11.24 21.70
N PRO A 111 9.32 -10.04 21.96
CA PRO A 111 8.62 -9.00 22.71
C PRO A 111 7.31 -8.64 21.97
N ALA A 112 6.20 -8.67 22.68
CA ALA A 112 4.89 -8.38 22.13
C ALA A 112 4.31 -7.13 22.80
N ARG A 113 3.78 -6.20 22.00
CA ARG A 113 3.04 -5.02 22.47
C ARG A 113 1.91 -4.75 21.49
N CYS A 114 0.70 -4.55 22.03
CA CYS A 114 -0.50 -4.24 21.26
C CYS A 114 -0.69 -5.14 20.03
N LEU A 115 -0.65 -6.47 20.24
CA LEU A 115 -0.88 -7.42 19.16
C LEU A 115 -2.27 -7.19 18.55
N LEU A 116 -2.31 -6.89 17.27
CA LEU A 116 -3.57 -6.83 16.53
C LEU A 116 -4.16 -8.23 16.46
N ALA A 117 -5.48 -8.34 16.65
CA ALA A 117 -6.17 -9.59 16.46
C ALA A 117 -5.97 -10.06 15.01
N GLN A 118 -5.62 -11.34 14.84
CA GLN A 118 -5.46 -11.90 13.51
C GLN A 118 -6.84 -12.13 12.90
N VAL A 119 -7.24 -11.23 12.00
CA VAL A 119 -8.48 -11.34 11.23
C VAL A 119 -8.12 -11.85 9.83
N LYS A 120 -8.97 -12.73 9.28
CA LYS A 120 -8.81 -13.17 7.89
C LYS A 120 -9.06 -12.00 6.96
N THR A 121 -8.01 -11.55 6.29
CA THR A 121 -8.11 -10.53 5.24
C THR A 121 -8.90 -11.06 4.04
N ILE A 122 -9.88 -10.29 3.58
CA ILE A 122 -10.59 -10.57 2.33
C ILE A 122 -9.98 -9.68 1.24
N THR A 123 -9.45 -10.30 0.19
CA THR A 123 -8.80 -9.60 -0.92
C THR A 123 -9.49 -9.92 -2.24
N HIS A 124 -9.54 -8.93 -3.11
CA HIS A 124 -10.13 -9.02 -4.44
C HIS A 124 -9.13 -8.50 -5.48
N PRO A 125 -8.42 -9.39 -6.19
CA PRO A 125 -7.55 -8.96 -7.28
C PRO A 125 -8.39 -8.35 -8.40
N LEU A 126 -7.94 -7.19 -8.89
CA LEU A 126 -8.54 -6.52 -10.03
C LEU A 126 -7.88 -6.99 -11.33
N PRO A 127 -8.48 -6.73 -12.51
CA PRO A 127 -7.83 -6.98 -13.79
C PRO A 127 -6.52 -6.22 -13.87
N SER A 128 -5.48 -6.86 -14.41
CA SER A 128 -4.23 -6.19 -14.74
C SER A 128 -4.48 -5.09 -15.77
N MET A 129 -3.68 -4.04 -15.68
CA MET A 129 -3.77 -2.86 -16.54
C MET A 129 -2.48 -2.71 -17.31
N HIS A 130 -2.56 -2.44 -18.61
CA HIS A 130 -1.38 -2.12 -19.42
C HIS A 130 -1.03 -0.63 -19.27
N ILE A 131 -0.75 -0.22 -18.02
CA ILE A 131 -0.40 1.15 -17.66
C ILE A 131 0.99 1.14 -17.03
N ASP A 132 1.86 2.00 -17.55
CA ASP A 132 3.19 2.23 -16.97
C ASP A 132 3.10 3.18 -15.78
N GLN A 133 3.24 2.62 -14.59
CA GLN A 133 3.15 3.34 -13.33
C GLN A 133 4.49 3.99 -12.93
N ALA A 134 5.51 3.97 -13.80
CA ALA A 134 6.77 4.69 -13.62
C ALA A 134 6.64 6.23 -13.70
N SER A 135 5.48 6.76 -14.10
CA SER A 135 5.25 8.21 -14.20
C SER A 135 4.12 8.70 -13.28
N ILE A 136 4.09 10.02 -13.03
CA ILE A 136 2.99 10.67 -12.30
C ILE A 136 1.67 10.50 -13.08
N VAL A 137 1.72 10.68 -14.40
CA VAL A 137 0.56 10.51 -15.29
C VAL A 137 0.04 9.08 -15.27
N GLY A 138 0.95 8.10 -15.30
CA GLY A 138 0.60 6.69 -15.20
C GLY A 138 -0.06 6.32 -13.87
N ASN A 139 0.43 6.86 -12.75
CA ASN A 139 -0.22 6.68 -11.45
C ASN A 139 -1.64 7.27 -11.43
N LEU A 140 -1.84 8.46 -12.01
CA LEU A 140 -3.16 9.04 -12.14
C LEU A 140 -4.08 8.17 -13.01
N GLU A 141 -3.56 7.64 -14.11
CA GLU A 141 -4.30 6.75 -15.00
C GLU A 141 -4.70 5.43 -14.33
N VAL A 142 -3.84 4.86 -13.48
CA VAL A 142 -4.18 3.70 -12.63
C VAL A 142 -5.37 4.05 -11.73
N LEU A 143 -5.31 5.18 -11.01
CA LEU A 143 -6.39 5.59 -10.12
C LEU A 143 -7.71 5.79 -10.86
N ILE A 144 -7.70 6.53 -11.98
CA ILE A 144 -8.89 6.75 -12.81
C ILE A 144 -9.44 5.41 -13.33
N THR A 145 -8.56 4.54 -13.83
CA THR A 145 -8.97 3.23 -14.36
C THR A 145 -9.59 2.35 -13.28
N VAL A 146 -8.99 2.31 -12.08
CA VAL A 146 -9.55 1.56 -10.95
C VAL A 146 -10.89 2.14 -10.52
N MET A 147 -10.95 3.44 -10.23
CA MET A 147 -12.14 4.08 -9.64
C MET A 147 -13.32 4.15 -10.61
N GLU A 148 -13.09 4.60 -11.86
CA GLU A 148 -14.17 4.89 -12.81
C GLU A 148 -14.48 3.70 -13.72
N LYS A 149 -13.47 3.00 -14.23
CA LYS A 149 -13.67 1.94 -15.23
C LYS A 149 -13.92 0.59 -14.56
N THR A 150 -13.07 0.22 -13.60
CA THR A 150 -13.14 -1.09 -12.93
C THR A 150 -14.23 -1.13 -11.87
N LEU A 151 -14.15 -0.26 -10.86
CA LEU A 151 -15.09 -0.22 -9.74
C LEU A 151 -16.36 0.59 -10.04
N ARG A 152 -16.34 1.48 -11.03
CA ARG A 152 -17.49 2.31 -11.44
C ARG A 152 -18.08 3.11 -10.29
N LEU A 153 -17.22 3.66 -9.44
CA LEU A 153 -17.60 4.55 -8.35
C LEU A 153 -17.86 5.94 -8.92
N ARG A 154 -18.96 6.55 -8.47
CA ARG A 154 -19.31 7.91 -8.91
C ARG A 154 -18.52 8.95 -8.09
N PRO A 155 -18.14 10.10 -8.67
CA PRO A 155 -17.40 11.15 -7.96
C PRO A 155 -18.02 11.58 -6.63
N GLU A 156 -19.35 11.56 -6.51
CA GLU A 156 -20.07 11.96 -5.30
C GLU A 156 -19.80 11.00 -4.13
N TRP A 157 -19.53 9.73 -4.40
CA TRP A 157 -19.20 8.74 -3.38
C TRP A 157 -17.93 9.14 -2.62
N PHE A 158 -16.97 9.77 -3.30
CA PHE A 158 -15.69 10.20 -2.71
C PHE A 158 -15.78 11.45 -1.83
N ALA A 159 -16.95 12.10 -1.74
CA ALA A 159 -17.13 13.24 -0.85
C ALA A 159 -16.97 12.84 0.62
N GLU A 160 -17.49 11.68 0.98
CA GLU A 160 -17.52 11.16 2.36
C GLU A 160 -16.49 10.05 2.61
N HIS A 161 -15.93 9.46 1.54
CA HIS A 161 -15.05 8.30 1.63
C HIS A 161 -13.60 8.69 1.36
N LYS A 162 -12.71 8.23 2.25
CA LYS A 162 -11.26 8.22 2.03
C LYS A 162 -10.78 6.80 1.84
N ILE A 163 -9.82 6.62 0.94
CA ILE A 163 -9.26 5.33 0.58
C ILE A 163 -7.77 5.38 0.83
N VAL A 164 -7.26 4.42 1.61
CA VAL A 164 -5.82 4.18 1.69
C VAL A 164 -5.35 3.60 0.37
N ILE A 165 -4.32 4.22 -0.19
CA ILE A 165 -3.69 3.79 -1.43
C ILE A 165 -2.27 3.38 -1.11
N ALA A 166 -2.03 2.08 -1.12
CA ALA A 166 -0.78 1.48 -0.73
C ALA A 166 0.03 0.98 -1.93
N GLY A 167 1.33 1.19 -1.86
CA GLY A 167 2.32 0.73 -2.84
C GLY A 167 3.73 0.96 -2.32
N ASP A 168 4.72 0.87 -3.21
CA ASP A 168 6.11 1.18 -2.89
C ASP A 168 6.34 2.69 -2.65
N GLN A 169 7.53 3.06 -2.20
CA GLN A 169 7.87 4.45 -1.87
C GLN A 169 7.72 5.38 -3.07
N LEU A 170 8.05 4.89 -4.25
CA LEU A 170 8.04 5.69 -5.46
C LEU A 170 6.60 5.95 -5.93
N THR A 171 5.72 4.97 -5.82
CA THR A 171 4.28 5.07 -6.00
C THR A 171 3.68 6.15 -5.09
N VAL A 172 3.95 6.06 -3.78
CA VAL A 172 3.44 7.02 -2.79
C VAL A 172 3.90 8.45 -3.09
N SER A 173 5.17 8.62 -3.46
CA SER A 173 5.74 9.91 -3.84
C SER A 173 5.06 10.48 -5.09
N ARG A 174 4.85 9.65 -6.13
CA ARG A 174 4.17 10.05 -7.36
C ARG A 174 2.70 10.44 -7.13
N ILE A 175 1.96 9.69 -6.32
CA ILE A 175 0.56 10.05 -5.98
C ILE A 175 0.54 11.38 -5.22
N SER A 176 1.41 11.54 -4.21
CA SER A 176 1.49 12.78 -3.43
C SER A 176 1.80 13.99 -4.32
N THR A 177 2.70 13.80 -5.29
CA THR A 177 3.03 14.82 -6.29
C THR A 177 1.84 15.11 -7.22
N ALA A 178 1.11 14.08 -7.67
CA ALA A 178 -0.12 14.24 -8.45
C ALA A 178 -1.19 15.04 -7.68
N MET A 179 -1.35 14.79 -6.37
CA MET A 179 -2.27 15.54 -5.52
C MET A 179 -1.91 17.04 -5.46
N ILE A 180 -0.61 17.36 -5.38
CA ILE A 180 -0.13 18.76 -5.42
C ILE A 180 -0.46 19.40 -6.76
N TYR A 181 -0.14 18.74 -7.88
CA TYR A 181 -0.41 19.27 -9.22
C TYR A 181 -1.91 19.48 -9.47
N LYS A 182 -2.75 18.57 -8.97
CA LYS A 182 -4.20 18.64 -9.12
C LYS A 182 -4.89 19.45 -8.03
N ALA A 183 -4.16 20.10 -7.11
CA ALA A 183 -4.76 20.82 -5.99
C ALA A 183 -5.71 21.97 -6.41
N VAL A 184 -5.56 22.49 -7.63
CA VAL A 184 -6.38 23.57 -8.20
C VAL A 184 -7.55 23.07 -9.06
N ASP A 185 -7.73 21.75 -9.21
CA ASP A 185 -8.82 21.20 -10.01
C ASP A 185 -10.20 21.51 -9.41
N VAL A 186 -11.24 21.45 -10.26
CA VAL A 186 -12.59 21.95 -9.95
C VAL A 186 -13.26 21.16 -8.82
N SER A 187 -13.20 19.82 -8.85
CA SER A 187 -13.90 18.98 -7.85
C SER A 187 -12.95 18.30 -6.87
N PRO A 188 -13.39 18.03 -5.62
CA PRO A 188 -12.60 17.27 -4.63
C PRO A 188 -12.08 15.92 -5.14
N TYR A 189 -12.88 15.27 -5.98
CA TYR A 189 -12.52 14.01 -6.63
C TYR A 189 -11.33 14.18 -7.59
N HIS A 190 -11.38 15.16 -8.50
CA HIS A 190 -10.28 15.43 -9.43
C HIS A 190 -9.02 15.89 -8.68
N ARG A 191 -9.16 16.62 -7.57
CA ARG A 191 -8.06 16.96 -6.67
C ARG A 191 -7.47 15.77 -5.90
N LEU A 192 -7.97 14.54 -6.13
CA LEU A 192 -7.57 13.31 -5.45
C LEU A 192 -7.70 13.38 -3.92
N GLN A 193 -8.60 14.20 -3.38
CA GLN A 193 -8.71 14.39 -1.92
C GLN A 193 -9.18 13.15 -1.18
N TYR A 194 -9.67 12.13 -1.89
CA TYR A 194 -10.04 10.84 -1.31
C TYR A 194 -8.83 9.93 -1.05
N ALA A 195 -7.70 10.16 -1.75
CA ALA A 195 -6.53 9.31 -1.69
C ALA A 195 -5.72 9.59 -0.41
N LEU A 196 -5.36 8.52 0.30
CA LEU A 196 -4.44 8.55 1.43
C LEU A 196 -3.24 7.65 1.09
N PRO A 197 -2.18 8.22 0.48
CA PRO A 197 -1.00 7.46 0.11
C PRO A 197 -0.33 6.85 1.35
N MET A 198 -0.07 5.55 1.34
CA MET A 198 0.57 4.84 2.44
C MET A 198 1.66 3.91 1.90
N LEU A 199 2.83 3.91 2.54
CA LEU A 199 3.89 2.97 2.18
C LEU A 199 3.50 1.57 2.64
N GLN A 200 3.53 0.60 1.73
CA GLN A 200 3.28 -0.79 2.10
C GLN A 200 4.49 -1.36 2.87
N LEU A 201 4.24 -1.78 4.12
CA LEU A 201 5.28 -2.18 5.09
C LEU A 201 6.15 -3.35 4.62
N PHE A 202 5.66 -4.21 3.72
CA PHE A 202 6.46 -5.29 3.14
C PHE A 202 7.65 -4.77 2.31
N HIS A 203 7.56 -3.59 1.69
CA HIS A 203 8.71 -3.01 0.99
C HIS A 203 9.78 -2.49 1.95
N LEU A 204 9.40 -1.99 3.14
CA LEU A 204 10.38 -1.60 4.16
C LEU A 204 11.24 -2.79 4.56
N GLN A 205 10.65 -3.97 4.70
CA GLN A 205 11.41 -5.17 5.09
C GLN A 205 12.43 -5.60 4.02
N MET A 206 12.14 -5.38 2.72
CA MET A 206 13.06 -5.74 1.63
C MET A 206 14.18 -4.74 1.41
N THR A 207 14.00 -3.45 1.77
CA THR A 207 15.08 -2.46 1.69
C THR A 207 16.16 -2.66 2.76
N PHE A 208 15.81 -3.30 3.88
CA PHE A 208 16.71 -3.55 5.01
C PHE A 208 17.17 -5.02 5.16
N SER A 209 16.90 -5.86 4.16
CA SER A 209 17.31 -7.28 4.12
C SER A 209 18.52 -7.52 3.25
#